data_AF-A0A6M8VUM3-F1
#
_entry.id   AF-A0A6M8VUM3-F1
#
_cell.length_a   1.000
_cell.length_b   1.000
_cell.length_c   1.000
_cell.angle_alpha   90.00
_cell.angle_beta   90.00
_cell.angle_gamma   90.00
#
_symmetry.space_group_name_H-M   'P 1'
#
loop_
_entity.id
_entity.type
_entity.pdbx_description
1 polymer ?
#
loop_
_entity_poly.entity_id
_entity_poly.type
_entity_poly.pdbx_seq_one_letter_code
_entity_poly.pdbx_strand_id
1 'polypeptide(L)'
;MVHADADDRLIGIRREYSQRTAATGRAWLTPDPALAAEWREQRSAAHAVATLRRLSRDRQSLPVEVRGVVTGSHGAPGQTRWLNAAVTQMGQAERVFGGVYPFSNRAWAHETASVDSGAKLIGSVLVGAGREIPPGTIAVGPGILWDDPSTTLPAPVKIPWNTLRSSDWHLSRGKGLSADLRRGFKRLFDIVFSLCVLLVTVPLYPFIMLAIYLEDGRPFFFAHPRETVGGREFPCYKFRTMCRDAERMKRELAMANQADGPQFFISDDPRLLRVGKFLRKFQLDELPQFWNVLLGHMSVVGPRPSPERENQYSPAWREARLSVRPGVTGLWQVRRTREPLTDFQEWIRYDLEYVRHYSFARDMKIVVETIVQLIKVIR
;
A
#
# COMPACT_ATOMS: atom_id res chain seq x y z
N MET A 1 -3.53 -20.08 13.51
CA MET A 1 -3.20 -20.06 12.08
C MET A 1 -4.48 -20.14 11.24
N VAL A 2 -4.45 -19.51 10.07
CA VAL A 2 -5.45 -19.69 9.00
C VAL A 2 -5.08 -20.99 8.27
N HIS A 3 -5.93 -22.02 8.33
CA HIS A 3 -5.70 -23.28 7.61
C HIS A 3 -6.40 -23.19 6.26
N ALA A 4 -5.67 -23.54 5.21
CA ALA A 4 -6.18 -23.63 3.86
C ALA A 4 -5.83 -25.00 3.24
N ASP A 5 -6.58 -25.42 2.21
CA ASP A 5 -6.26 -26.64 1.45
C ASP A 5 -5.05 -26.43 0.52
N ALA A 6 -4.71 -27.48 -0.23
CA ALA A 6 -3.69 -27.44 -1.28
C ALA A 6 -3.91 -26.33 -2.33
N ASP A 7 -5.13 -25.77 -2.43
CA ASP A 7 -5.47 -24.69 -3.36
C ASP A 7 -5.63 -23.31 -2.67
N ASP A 8 -5.32 -23.15 -1.37
CA ASP A 8 -5.41 -21.88 -0.60
C ASP A 8 -6.85 -21.34 -0.27
N ARG A 9 -7.93 -22.17 -0.24
CA ARG A 9 -9.27 -21.76 0.31
C ARG A 9 -9.28 -21.89 1.83
N LEU A 10 -9.91 -20.93 2.51
CA LEU A 10 -10.03 -20.93 3.97
C LEU A 10 -10.88 -22.11 4.47
N ILE A 11 -10.22 -23.10 5.05
CA ILE A 11 -10.80 -24.30 5.66
C ILE A 11 -11.24 -24.02 7.10
N GLY A 12 -10.50 -23.18 7.82
CA GLY A 12 -10.83 -22.79 9.18
C GLY A 12 -9.70 -22.04 9.85
N ILE A 13 -9.97 -21.48 11.03
CA ILE A 13 -8.95 -20.82 11.84
C ILE A 13 -8.72 -21.68 13.07
N ARG A 14 -7.56 -22.36 13.12
CA ARG A 14 -7.15 -23.15 14.28
C ARG A 14 -6.26 -22.29 15.18
N ARG A 15 -6.56 -22.23 16.47
CA ARG A 15 -5.65 -21.62 17.45
C ARG A 15 -4.43 -22.53 17.60
N GLU A 16 -3.25 -22.02 17.28
CA GLU A 16 -2.02 -22.83 17.26
C GLU A 16 -0.90 -22.01 17.89
N TYR A 17 -0.64 -22.29 19.16
CA TYR A 17 0.25 -21.51 20.03
C TYR A 17 1.70 -22.00 20.00
N SER A 18 1.93 -23.19 19.44
CA SER A 18 3.25 -23.78 19.19
C SER A 18 3.83 -23.39 17.84
N GLN A 19 3.09 -22.62 17.02
CA GLN A 19 3.56 -22.26 15.69
C GLN A 19 4.71 -21.27 15.75
N ARG A 20 5.83 -21.70 15.16
CA ARG A 20 6.85 -20.79 14.63
C ARG A 20 6.22 -19.98 13.50
N THR A 21 5.68 -18.82 13.85
CA THR A 21 5.10 -17.91 12.87
C THR A 21 6.24 -17.15 12.20
N ALA A 22 6.39 -17.33 10.89
CA ALA A 22 7.27 -16.47 10.10
C ALA A 22 6.54 -15.15 9.83
N ALA A 23 6.86 -14.12 10.60
CA ALA A 23 6.38 -12.76 10.32
C ALA A 23 7.43 -12.00 9.50
N THR A 24 6.99 -11.23 8.50
CA THR A 24 7.90 -10.29 7.81
C THR A 24 7.91 -8.98 8.59
N GLY A 25 8.94 -8.80 9.42
CA GLY A 25 9.23 -7.54 10.08
C GLY A 25 10.24 -6.71 9.29
N ARG A 26 10.32 -5.41 9.57
CA ARG A 26 11.42 -4.56 9.13
C ARG A 26 12.23 -4.18 10.36
N ALA A 27 13.50 -4.58 10.38
CA ALA A 27 14.46 -4.17 11.40
C ALA A 27 15.50 -3.25 10.75
N TRP A 28 15.90 -2.21 11.48
CA TRP A 28 17.02 -1.35 11.09
C TRP A 28 18.20 -1.70 11.99
N LEU A 29 19.28 -2.16 11.38
CA LEU A 29 20.56 -2.41 12.07
C LEU A 29 21.51 -1.29 11.69
N THR A 30 22.08 -0.63 12.69
CA THR A 30 23.06 0.44 12.49
C THR A 30 24.19 0.29 13.51
N PRO A 31 25.46 0.33 13.08
CA PRO A 31 26.59 0.45 13.99
C PRO A 31 26.76 1.89 14.50
N ASP A 32 26.06 2.87 13.91
CA ASP A 32 26.11 4.27 14.29
C ASP A 32 25.25 4.52 15.55
N PRO A 33 25.86 4.84 16.71
CA PRO A 33 25.15 5.08 17.95
C PRO A 33 24.24 6.33 17.90
N ALA A 34 24.52 7.30 17.01
CA ALA A 34 23.67 8.48 16.85
C ALA A 34 22.31 8.10 16.25
N LEU A 35 22.27 7.22 15.24
CA LEU A 35 21.02 6.71 14.66
C LEU A 35 20.22 5.85 15.65
N ALA A 36 20.90 5.11 16.52
CA ALA A 36 20.26 4.33 17.58
C ALA A 36 19.72 5.21 18.73
N ALA A 37 20.34 6.37 18.98
CA ALA A 37 19.84 7.37 19.93
C ALA A 37 18.58 8.04 19.39
N GLU A 38 18.59 8.46 18.12
CA GLU A 38 17.41 9.02 17.43
C GLU A 38 16.19 8.12 17.51
N TRP A 39 16.33 6.80 17.34
CA TRP A 39 15.21 5.86 17.52
C TRP A 39 14.67 5.84 18.95
N ARG A 40 15.56 5.85 19.96
CA ARG A 40 15.19 5.79 21.38
C ARG A 40 14.47 7.05 21.86
N GLU A 41 14.83 8.20 21.33
CA GLU A 41 14.29 9.50 21.77
C GLU A 41 12.92 9.81 21.16
N GLN A 42 12.50 9.07 20.13
CA GLN A 42 11.24 9.30 19.43
C GLN A 42 10.05 8.69 20.16
N ARG A 43 9.07 9.54 20.53
CA ARG A 43 7.82 9.12 21.20
C ARG A 43 6.85 8.34 20.30
N SER A 44 7.06 8.35 18.99
CA SER A 44 6.18 7.72 18.00
C SER A 44 6.99 6.90 17.02
N ALA A 45 6.61 5.62 16.86
CA ALA A 45 7.24 4.72 15.89
C ALA A 45 7.17 5.26 14.45
N ALA A 46 6.10 5.99 14.08
CA ALA A 46 5.96 6.57 12.75
C ALA A 46 7.01 7.66 12.49
N HIS A 47 7.23 8.56 13.46
CA HIS A 47 8.22 9.62 13.36
C HIS A 47 9.66 9.07 13.42
N ALA A 48 9.89 8.06 14.25
CA ALA A 48 11.17 7.36 14.32
C ALA A 48 11.53 6.73 12.95
N VAL A 49 10.57 6.04 12.33
CA VAL A 49 10.75 5.44 11.00
C VAL A 49 10.97 6.50 9.93
N ALA A 50 10.24 7.61 9.94
CA ALA A 50 10.44 8.69 8.97
C ALA A 50 11.84 9.32 9.07
N THR A 51 12.31 9.56 10.31
CA THR A 51 13.62 10.13 10.61
C THR A 51 14.74 9.20 10.16
N LEU A 52 14.68 7.91 10.54
CA LEU A 52 15.66 6.91 10.09
C LEU A 52 15.68 6.75 8.57
N ARG A 53 14.53 6.80 7.88
CA ARG A 53 14.46 6.76 6.41
C ARG A 53 15.18 7.92 5.74
N ARG A 54 15.21 9.08 6.39
CA ARG A 54 15.89 10.29 5.89
C ARG A 54 17.40 10.20 6.10
N LEU A 55 17.84 9.63 7.22
CA LEU A 55 19.25 9.58 7.62
C LEU A 55 20.03 8.42 6.96
N SER A 56 19.40 7.28 6.68
CA SER A 56 20.07 6.15 6.00
C SER A 56 20.24 6.40 4.49
N ARG A 57 21.42 6.87 4.08
CA ARG A 57 21.78 7.17 2.68
C ARG A 57 22.00 5.93 1.81
N ASP A 58 22.54 4.86 2.38
CA ASP A 58 22.84 3.61 1.68
C ASP A 58 21.96 2.47 2.21
N ARG A 59 21.22 1.83 1.31
CA ARG A 59 20.28 0.75 1.66
C ARG A 59 20.81 -0.57 1.18
N GLN A 60 21.33 -1.37 2.11
CA GLN A 60 21.32 -2.82 1.95
C GLN A 60 20.11 -3.37 2.72
N SER A 61 19.08 -3.79 1.99
CA SER A 61 17.98 -4.55 2.57
C SER A 61 18.35 -6.02 2.48
N LEU A 62 18.87 -6.57 3.56
CA LEU A 62 19.18 -7.99 3.65
C LEU A 62 18.00 -8.74 4.25
N PRO A 63 17.44 -9.73 3.53
CA PRO A 63 16.45 -10.62 4.11
C PRO A 63 17.18 -11.56 5.09
N VAL A 64 16.95 -11.39 6.39
CA VAL A 64 17.52 -12.23 7.44
C VAL A 64 16.38 -12.98 8.12
N GLU A 65 16.55 -14.29 8.28
CA GLU A 65 15.67 -15.10 9.12
C GLU A 65 16.18 -15.02 10.55
N VAL A 66 15.36 -14.48 11.46
CA VAL A 66 15.68 -14.41 12.88
C VAL A 66 14.74 -15.38 13.61
N ARG A 67 15.30 -16.36 14.31
CA ARG A 67 14.53 -17.27 15.17
C ARG A 67 14.34 -16.60 16.53
N GLY A 68 13.09 -16.27 16.88
CA GLY A 68 12.77 -15.65 18.16
C GLY A 68 11.31 -15.88 18.55
N VAL A 69 11.01 -15.69 19.84
CA VAL A 69 9.64 -15.70 20.38
C VAL A 69 9.21 -14.24 20.53
N VAL A 70 8.16 -13.83 19.83
CA VAL A 70 7.58 -12.49 19.99
C VAL A 70 6.52 -12.58 21.09
N THR A 71 6.86 -12.12 22.29
CA THR A 71 5.92 -11.97 23.39
C THR A 71 5.34 -10.56 23.41
N GLY A 72 4.04 -10.41 23.63
CA GLY A 72 3.41 -9.10 23.86
C GLY A 72 2.80 -8.38 22.65
N SER A 73 2.58 -9.05 21.51
CA SER A 73 1.65 -8.45 20.54
C SER A 73 0.23 -8.61 21.06
N HIS A 74 -0.35 -7.54 21.62
CA HIS A 74 -1.72 -7.23 21.24
C HIS A 74 -1.81 -7.47 19.73
N GLY A 75 -2.63 -8.44 19.31
CA GLY A 75 -2.65 -8.95 17.94
C GLY A 75 -2.51 -7.80 16.93
N ALA A 76 -1.74 -8.03 15.86
CA ALA A 76 -1.42 -7.01 14.87
C ALA A 76 -2.67 -6.15 14.61
N PRO A 77 -2.60 -4.80 14.59
CA PRO A 77 -3.79 -3.96 14.50
C PRO A 77 -4.72 -4.29 13.32
N GLY A 78 -4.21 -4.96 12.28
CA GLY A 78 -5.00 -5.52 11.17
C GLY A 78 -5.76 -6.80 11.52
N GLN A 79 -5.20 -7.69 12.34
CA GLN A 79 -5.83 -8.92 12.81
C GLN A 79 -6.94 -8.63 13.81
N THR A 80 -6.71 -7.69 14.75
CA THR A 80 -7.77 -7.17 15.64
C THR A 80 -8.85 -6.43 14.86
N ARG A 81 -8.50 -5.61 13.85
CA ARG A 81 -9.48 -4.95 12.97
C ARG A 81 -10.29 -5.94 12.15
N TRP A 82 -9.65 -6.96 11.60
CA TRP A 82 -10.32 -8.01 10.82
C TRP A 82 -11.23 -8.87 11.71
N LEU A 83 -10.75 -9.30 12.87
CA LEU A 83 -11.55 -10.08 13.82
C LEU A 83 -12.74 -9.26 14.34
N ASN A 84 -12.55 -7.98 14.67
CA ASN A 84 -13.65 -7.09 15.02
C ASN A 84 -14.64 -6.94 13.85
N ALA A 85 -14.17 -6.75 12.60
CA ALA A 85 -15.04 -6.68 11.44
C ALA A 85 -15.81 -7.99 11.20
N ALA A 86 -15.16 -9.14 11.35
CA ALA A 86 -15.76 -10.47 11.23
C ALA A 86 -16.87 -10.68 12.28
N VAL A 87 -16.59 -10.42 13.56
CA VAL A 87 -17.58 -10.52 14.65
C VAL A 87 -18.74 -9.51 14.49
N THR A 88 -18.46 -8.34 13.88
CA THR A 88 -19.49 -7.33 13.62
C THR A 88 -20.40 -7.70 12.46
N GLN A 89 -19.84 -8.25 11.37
CA GLN A 89 -20.54 -8.48 10.11
C GLN A 89 -21.15 -9.87 9.95
N MET A 90 -20.59 -10.90 10.59
CA MET A 90 -20.93 -12.29 10.25
C MET A 90 -22.19 -12.82 10.91
N GLY A 91 -22.71 -12.18 11.98
CA GLY A 91 -23.99 -12.53 12.61
C GLY A 91 -24.10 -13.94 13.23
N GLN A 92 -23.12 -14.82 12.99
CA GLN A 92 -23.05 -16.24 13.37
C GLN A 92 -21.59 -16.63 13.67
N ALA A 93 -21.00 -16.05 14.72
CA ALA A 93 -19.59 -16.26 15.05
C ALA A 93 -19.25 -17.74 15.38
N GLU A 94 -20.23 -18.50 15.89
CA GLU A 94 -20.13 -19.94 16.17
C GLU A 94 -19.79 -20.79 14.95
N ARG A 95 -20.05 -20.29 13.74
CA ARG A 95 -19.71 -21.00 12.49
C ARG A 95 -18.27 -20.79 12.04
N VAL A 96 -17.60 -19.77 12.58
CA VAL A 96 -16.27 -19.32 12.16
C VAL A 96 -15.22 -19.64 13.22
N PHE A 97 -15.60 -19.55 14.49
CA PHE A 97 -14.73 -19.83 15.63
C PHE A 97 -15.12 -21.17 16.26
N GLY A 98 -14.21 -22.15 16.20
CA GLY A 98 -14.42 -23.44 16.85
C GLY A 98 -14.53 -23.29 18.37
N GLY A 99 -15.42 -24.08 18.99
CA GLY A 99 -15.66 -24.07 20.44
C GLY A 99 -16.41 -22.82 20.93
N VAL A 100 -17.04 -22.05 20.04
CA VAL A 100 -17.80 -20.85 20.39
C VAL A 100 -19.30 -21.13 20.25
N TYR A 101 -20.09 -20.71 21.23
CA TYR A 101 -21.54 -20.83 21.25
C TYR A 101 -22.21 -19.45 21.42
N PRO A 102 -23.47 -19.28 20.95
CA PRO A 102 -24.21 -18.05 21.16
C PRO A 102 -24.62 -17.90 22.63
N PHE A 103 -24.23 -16.79 23.26
CA PHE A 103 -24.54 -16.47 24.65
C PHE A 103 -25.77 -15.55 24.78
N SER A 104 -25.84 -14.51 23.94
CA SER A 104 -27.00 -13.60 23.87
C SER A 104 -27.14 -13.02 22.46
N ASN A 105 -28.09 -12.10 22.24
CA ASN A 105 -28.29 -11.48 20.93
C ASN A 105 -27.01 -10.76 20.45
N ARG A 106 -26.36 -11.32 19.43
CA ARG A 106 -25.06 -10.90 18.89
C ARG A 106 -23.89 -11.01 19.88
N ALA A 107 -24.00 -11.81 20.94
CA ALA A 107 -22.88 -12.11 21.81
C ALA A 107 -22.58 -13.62 21.84
N TRP A 108 -21.29 -13.95 21.87
CA TRP A 108 -20.80 -15.32 21.81
C TRP A 108 -19.75 -15.55 22.88
N ALA A 109 -19.67 -16.78 23.38
CA ALA A 109 -18.67 -17.19 24.34
C ALA A 109 -18.00 -18.48 23.90
N HIS A 110 -16.70 -18.61 24.18
CA HIS A 110 -16.03 -19.89 24.07
C HIS A 110 -16.56 -20.86 25.14
N GLU A 111 -16.62 -22.15 24.84
CA GLU A 111 -17.11 -23.21 25.74
C GLU A 111 -16.33 -23.32 27.06
N THR A 112 -15.08 -22.85 27.06
CA THR A 112 -14.23 -22.79 28.27
C THR A 112 -14.25 -21.42 28.95
N ALA A 113 -15.00 -20.45 28.42
CA ALA A 113 -15.19 -19.17 29.08
C ALA A 113 -16.28 -19.28 30.14
N SER A 114 -16.08 -18.62 31.27
CA SER A 114 -17.09 -18.51 32.32
C SER A 114 -17.70 -17.11 32.26
N VAL A 115 -18.97 -17.02 31.87
CA VAL A 115 -19.70 -15.74 31.82
C VAL A 115 -20.78 -15.75 32.89
N ASP A 116 -20.62 -14.93 33.91
CA ASP A 116 -21.59 -14.84 34.99
C ASP A 116 -22.94 -14.31 34.48
N SER A 117 -24.04 -14.81 35.05
CA SER A 117 -25.40 -14.41 34.69
C SER A 117 -25.72 -12.92 34.93
N GLY A 118 -24.97 -12.25 35.81
CA GLY A 118 -25.03 -10.82 36.06
C GLY A 118 -24.20 -9.97 35.08
N ALA A 119 -23.49 -10.57 34.13
CA ALA A 119 -22.75 -9.85 33.09
C ALA A 119 -23.67 -9.47 31.92
N LYS A 120 -23.51 -8.25 31.39
CA LYS A 120 -24.26 -7.76 30.22
C LYS A 120 -23.34 -7.63 29.01
N LEU A 121 -23.53 -8.51 28.04
CA LEU A 121 -22.91 -8.42 26.71
C LEU A 121 -23.90 -7.77 25.74
N ILE A 122 -23.59 -6.56 25.27
CA ILE A 122 -24.49 -5.72 24.46
C ILE A 122 -23.89 -5.55 23.06
N GLY A 123 -24.56 -6.06 22.03
CA GLY A 123 -24.07 -6.00 20.65
C GLY A 123 -23.01 -7.05 20.35
N SER A 124 -22.26 -6.88 19.25
CA SER A 124 -21.29 -7.84 18.72
C SER A 124 -20.09 -8.09 19.65
N VAL A 125 -20.22 -9.02 20.60
CA VAL A 125 -19.17 -9.33 21.59
C VAL A 125 -18.77 -10.80 21.54
N LEU A 126 -17.47 -11.09 21.47
CA LEU A 126 -16.94 -12.46 21.56
C LEU A 126 -16.07 -12.61 22.81
N VAL A 127 -16.42 -13.57 23.68
CA VAL A 127 -15.64 -13.94 24.87
C VAL A 127 -14.71 -15.10 24.55
N GLY A 128 -13.41 -14.87 24.76
CA GLY A 128 -12.32 -15.78 24.46
C GLY A 128 -12.20 -16.94 25.45
N ALA A 129 -11.43 -17.95 25.06
CA ALA A 129 -11.22 -19.18 25.80
C ALA A 129 -10.63 -18.92 27.19
N GLY A 130 -11.16 -19.60 28.22
CA GLY A 130 -10.66 -19.53 29.59
C GLY A 130 -10.88 -18.19 30.29
N ARG A 131 -11.54 -17.23 29.64
CA ARG A 131 -11.80 -15.92 30.21
C ARG A 131 -12.97 -16.01 31.20
N GLU A 132 -12.77 -15.46 32.39
CA GLU A 132 -13.83 -15.25 33.38
C GLU A 132 -14.39 -13.83 33.27
N ILE A 133 -15.71 -13.71 33.14
CA ILE A 133 -16.44 -12.45 33.11
C ILE A 133 -17.24 -12.32 34.41
N PRO A 134 -16.81 -11.46 35.36
CA PRO A 134 -17.45 -11.35 36.67
C PRO A 134 -18.82 -10.66 36.60
N PRO A 135 -19.67 -10.85 37.62
CA PRO A 135 -20.96 -10.17 37.73
C PRO A 135 -20.81 -8.64 37.66
N GLY A 136 -21.75 -7.97 37.01
CA GLY A 136 -21.73 -6.51 36.84
C GLY A 136 -20.84 -6.01 35.70
N THR A 137 -20.12 -6.89 35.01
CA THR A 137 -19.37 -6.52 33.80
C THR A 137 -20.34 -6.14 32.68
N ILE A 138 -20.16 -4.94 32.12
CA ILE A 138 -20.86 -4.52 30.89
C ILE A 138 -19.85 -4.47 29.76
N ALA A 139 -19.98 -5.37 28.78
CA ALA A 139 -19.19 -5.36 27.56
C ALA A 139 -20.07 -4.89 26.40
N VAL A 140 -19.70 -3.77 25.77
CA VAL A 140 -20.42 -3.20 24.65
C VAL A 140 -19.61 -3.43 23.37
N GLY A 141 -20.22 -4.10 22.40
CA GLY A 141 -19.62 -4.39 21.10
C GLY A 141 -19.60 -3.19 20.15
N PRO A 142 -18.90 -3.29 19.02
CA PRO A 142 -18.17 -4.47 18.56
C PRO A 142 -16.84 -4.67 19.32
N GLY A 143 -16.62 -5.85 19.90
CA GLY A 143 -15.43 -6.11 20.71
C GLY A 143 -15.15 -7.58 21.00
N ILE A 144 -13.87 -7.89 21.25
CA ILE A 144 -13.41 -9.23 21.60
C ILE A 144 -12.74 -9.16 22.98
N LEU A 145 -13.29 -9.91 23.93
CA LEU A 145 -12.64 -10.18 25.20
C LEU A 145 -11.72 -11.36 24.96
N TRP A 146 -10.41 -11.12 24.85
CA TRP A 146 -9.45 -12.12 24.37
C TRP A 146 -9.39 -13.37 25.25
N ASP A 147 -8.70 -14.41 24.80
CA ASP A 147 -8.46 -15.62 25.60
C ASP A 147 -7.63 -15.30 26.87
N ASP A 148 -7.86 -16.04 27.96
CA ASP A 148 -7.00 -15.97 29.14
C ASP A 148 -5.69 -16.74 28.86
N PRO A 149 -4.53 -16.06 28.89
CA PRO A 149 -3.24 -16.70 28.59
C PRO A 149 -2.77 -17.70 29.66
N SER A 150 -3.41 -17.73 30.84
CA SER A 150 -3.04 -18.59 31.96
C SER A 150 -3.75 -19.95 31.97
N THR A 151 -4.82 -20.12 31.20
CA THR A 151 -5.58 -21.37 31.12
C THR A 151 -5.00 -22.40 30.14
N THR A 152 -4.97 -23.67 30.55
CA THR A 152 -4.62 -24.83 29.71
C THR A 152 -5.65 -24.99 28.59
N LEU A 153 -5.22 -24.88 27.33
CA LEU A 153 -6.10 -24.91 26.16
C LEU A 153 -6.61 -26.33 25.87
N PRO A 154 -7.85 -26.48 25.37
CA PRO A 154 -8.36 -27.79 24.95
C PRO A 154 -7.55 -28.36 23.79
N ALA A 155 -7.41 -29.69 23.77
CA ALA A 155 -6.71 -30.40 22.72
C ALA A 155 -7.38 -30.18 21.35
N PRO A 156 -6.59 -30.10 20.25
CA PRO A 156 -7.13 -29.77 18.93
C PRO A 156 -8.18 -30.78 18.44
N VAL A 157 -9.39 -30.30 18.16
CA VAL A 157 -10.48 -31.10 17.56
C VAL A 157 -10.16 -31.41 16.09
N LYS A 158 -10.42 -32.65 15.66
CA LYS A 158 -10.30 -33.09 14.26
C LYS A 158 -11.55 -32.64 13.49
N ILE A 159 -11.36 -31.81 12.46
CA ILE A 159 -12.44 -31.36 11.57
C ILE A 159 -12.56 -32.35 10.40
N PRO A 160 -13.77 -32.81 10.01
CA PRO A 160 -13.98 -33.66 8.84
C PRO A 160 -13.71 -32.88 7.55
N TRP A 161 -12.59 -33.21 6.89
CA TRP A 161 -12.08 -32.53 5.69
C TRP A 161 -13.03 -32.54 4.50
N ASN A 162 -13.99 -33.47 4.47
CA ASN A 162 -14.99 -33.60 3.40
C ASN A 162 -16.08 -32.51 3.41
N THR A 163 -16.05 -31.58 4.36
CA THR A 163 -17.06 -30.51 4.48
C THR A 163 -16.63 -29.17 3.88
N LEU A 164 -15.41 -29.05 3.35
CA LEU A 164 -14.79 -27.78 2.93
C LEU A 164 -14.41 -27.84 1.44
N ARG A 165 -14.71 -26.79 0.66
CA ARG A 165 -14.39 -26.67 -0.78
C ARG A 165 -13.14 -25.77 -0.97
N SER A 166 -12.31 -25.94 -2.05
CA SER A 166 -10.93 -25.32 -2.29
C SER A 166 -10.67 -24.23 -3.42
N SER A 167 -10.10 -23.00 -3.21
CA SER A 167 -10.16 -21.77 -4.09
C SER A 167 -8.86 -21.45 -4.77
N ASP A 168 -8.89 -21.58 -6.07
CA ASP A 168 -7.75 -21.58 -6.99
C ASP A 168 -6.88 -20.29 -7.02
N TRP A 169 -5.88 -20.10 -6.13
CA TRP A 169 -4.85 -19.05 -6.32
C TRP A 169 -3.48 -19.33 -5.65
N HIS A 170 -2.34 -18.91 -6.27
CA HIS A 170 -0.97 -18.95 -5.69
C HIS A 170 -0.02 -17.80 -6.16
N LEU A 171 1.10 -17.56 -5.44
CA LEU A 171 2.07 -16.46 -5.64
C LEU A 171 3.55 -16.93 -5.66
N SER A 172 4.30 -16.63 -6.72
CA SER A 172 5.73 -17.03 -6.88
C SER A 172 6.73 -15.88 -6.65
N ARG A 173 7.90 -16.15 -6.04
CA ARG A 173 9.04 -15.23 -5.86
C ARG A 173 10.28 -15.73 -6.62
N GLY A 174 11.00 -14.87 -7.34
CA GLY A 174 12.33 -15.15 -7.90
C GLY A 174 13.43 -14.24 -7.35
N LYS A 175 14.62 -14.77 -7.04
CA LYS A 175 15.86 -14.04 -6.68
C LYS A 175 17.08 -14.61 -7.41
N GLY A 176 18.08 -13.76 -7.71
CA GLY A 176 19.43 -14.16 -8.21
C GLY A 176 20.33 -12.96 -8.55
N LEU A 177 21.66 -13.14 -8.55
CA LEU A 177 22.76 -12.18 -8.84
C LEU A 177 22.55 -11.35 -10.12
N SER A 178 21.80 -11.90 -11.08
CA SER A 178 21.33 -11.21 -12.28
C SER A 178 20.46 -9.99 -11.98
N ALA A 179 19.83 -9.91 -10.81
CA ALA A 179 18.98 -8.78 -10.42
C ALA A 179 19.80 -7.49 -10.20
N ASP A 180 21.01 -7.57 -9.66
CA ASP A 180 21.86 -6.38 -9.42
C ASP A 180 22.46 -5.82 -10.70
N LEU A 181 22.93 -6.69 -11.60
CA LEU A 181 23.40 -6.27 -12.92
C LEU A 181 22.26 -5.68 -13.75
N ARG A 182 21.06 -6.28 -13.70
CA ARG A 182 19.84 -5.74 -14.33
C ARG A 182 19.46 -4.37 -13.76
N ARG A 183 19.59 -4.18 -12.43
CA ARG A 183 19.36 -2.88 -11.78
C ARG A 183 20.37 -1.83 -12.22
N GLY A 184 21.66 -2.19 -12.34
CA GLY A 184 22.72 -1.30 -12.81
C GLY A 184 22.51 -0.87 -14.26
N PHE A 185 22.24 -1.82 -15.16
CA PHE A 185 21.95 -1.53 -16.55
C PHE A 185 20.68 -0.68 -16.73
N LYS A 186 19.61 -1.01 -16.00
CA LYS A 186 18.38 -0.19 -15.98
C LYS A 186 18.69 1.25 -15.53
N ARG A 187 19.55 1.42 -14.52
CA ARG A 187 19.91 2.76 -14.05
C ARG A 187 20.73 3.55 -15.08
N LEU A 188 21.66 2.89 -15.78
CA LEU A 188 22.40 3.53 -16.86
C LEU A 188 21.46 3.98 -17.99
N PHE A 189 20.54 3.10 -18.41
CA PHE A 189 19.49 3.45 -19.36
C PHE A 189 18.67 4.65 -18.89
N ASP A 190 18.21 4.65 -17.64
CA ASP A 190 17.40 5.74 -17.08
C ASP A 190 18.13 7.09 -17.18
N ILE A 191 19.45 7.12 -16.91
CA ILE A 191 20.26 8.33 -16.99
C ILE A 191 20.42 8.79 -18.43
N VAL A 192 20.89 7.91 -19.33
CA VAL A 192 21.14 8.25 -20.74
C VAL A 192 19.85 8.70 -21.43
N PHE A 193 18.75 7.96 -21.24
CA PHE A 193 17.45 8.30 -21.82
C PHE A 193 16.95 9.66 -21.31
N SER A 194 17.05 9.91 -20.00
CA SER A 194 16.61 11.19 -19.41
C SER A 194 17.45 12.36 -19.89
N LEU A 195 18.77 12.19 -20.05
CA LEU A 195 19.65 13.22 -20.62
C LEU A 195 19.27 13.54 -22.06
N CYS A 196 19.02 12.53 -22.90
CA CYS A 196 18.58 12.75 -24.27
C CYS A 196 17.24 13.50 -24.33
N VAL A 197 16.26 13.10 -23.52
CA VAL A 197 14.95 13.77 -23.46
C VAL A 197 15.09 15.20 -22.98
N LEU A 198 15.87 15.46 -21.92
CA LEU A 198 16.08 16.81 -21.41
C LEU A 198 16.82 17.69 -22.41
N LEU A 199 17.84 17.18 -23.11
CA LEU A 199 18.56 17.93 -24.14
C LEU A 199 17.61 18.44 -25.23
N VAL A 200 16.66 17.61 -25.66
CA VAL A 200 15.67 17.97 -26.69
C VAL A 200 14.58 18.89 -26.14
N THR A 201 14.17 18.70 -24.88
CA THR A 201 12.97 19.36 -24.35
C THR A 201 13.24 20.63 -23.54
N VAL A 202 14.43 20.80 -22.95
CA VAL A 202 14.80 22.01 -22.19
C VAL A 202 14.64 23.31 -23.00
N PRO A 203 15.00 23.36 -24.30
CA PRO A 203 14.74 24.56 -25.11
C PRO A 203 13.26 24.98 -25.17
N LEU A 204 12.31 24.07 -24.93
CA LEU A 204 10.88 24.36 -24.90
C LEU A 204 10.43 25.01 -23.56
N TYR A 205 11.21 24.89 -22.49
CA TYR A 205 10.81 25.29 -21.14
C TYR A 205 10.48 26.80 -21.05
N PRO A 206 11.28 27.73 -21.59
CA PRO A 206 10.98 29.16 -21.52
C PRO A 206 9.61 29.51 -22.15
N PHE A 207 9.24 28.85 -23.24
CA PHE A 207 7.95 29.06 -23.91
C PHE A 207 6.78 28.54 -23.06
N ILE A 208 6.92 27.36 -22.46
CA ILE A 208 5.92 26.81 -21.53
C ILE A 208 5.79 27.72 -20.30
N MET A 209 6.91 28.16 -19.73
CA MET A 209 6.93 29.05 -18.57
C MET A 209 6.29 30.39 -18.88
N LEU A 210 6.54 30.96 -20.06
CA LEU A 210 5.91 32.20 -20.53
C LEU A 210 4.39 32.01 -20.71
N ALA A 211 3.95 30.91 -21.30
CA ALA A 211 2.52 30.64 -21.47
C ALA A 211 1.79 30.50 -20.11
N ILE A 212 2.41 29.83 -19.13
CA ILE A 212 1.90 29.77 -17.74
C ILE A 212 1.90 31.17 -17.10
N TYR A 213 2.97 31.95 -17.33
CA TYR A 213 3.12 33.29 -16.78
C TYR A 213 2.00 34.23 -17.24
N LEU A 214 1.71 34.21 -18.55
CA LEU A 214 0.70 35.08 -19.15
C LEU A 214 -0.71 34.74 -18.68
N GLU A 215 -0.98 33.48 -18.33
CA GLU A 215 -2.30 33.05 -17.88
C GLU A 215 -2.52 33.20 -16.36
N ASP A 216 -1.55 32.81 -15.52
CA ASP A 216 -1.74 32.77 -14.06
C ASP A 216 -0.45 33.12 -13.27
N GLY A 217 0.55 33.71 -13.92
CA GLY A 217 1.80 34.18 -13.33
C GLY A 217 2.71 33.08 -12.77
N ARG A 218 3.51 33.42 -11.74
CA ARG A 218 4.41 32.50 -11.03
C ARG A 218 3.68 31.75 -9.90
N PRO A 219 4.13 30.54 -9.49
CA PRO A 219 5.33 29.81 -9.94
C PRO A 219 5.12 29.03 -11.25
N PHE A 220 6.19 28.60 -11.92
CA PHE A 220 6.08 27.82 -13.17
C PHE A 220 6.08 26.31 -12.95
N PHE A 221 6.81 25.88 -11.92
CA PHE A 221 6.93 24.48 -11.54
C PHE A 221 6.07 24.21 -10.31
N PHE A 222 5.56 22.99 -10.24
CA PHE A 222 4.89 22.44 -9.09
C PHE A 222 5.63 21.19 -8.62
N ALA A 223 5.88 21.10 -7.31
CA ALA A 223 6.55 19.98 -6.69
C ALA A 223 5.58 19.28 -5.74
N HIS A 224 5.06 18.12 -6.14
CA HIS A 224 4.15 17.35 -5.30
C HIS A 224 4.94 16.29 -4.51
N PRO A 225 4.80 16.20 -3.18
CA PRO A 225 5.39 15.10 -2.42
C PRO A 225 4.84 13.74 -2.92
N ARG A 226 5.75 12.82 -3.25
CA ARG A 226 5.44 11.46 -3.72
C ARG A 226 6.41 10.48 -3.08
N GLU A 227 6.03 9.21 -2.99
CA GLU A 227 6.89 8.16 -2.45
C GLU A 227 7.73 7.49 -3.55
N THR A 228 9.01 7.26 -3.26
CA THR A 228 9.93 6.40 -4.01
C THR A 228 10.24 5.12 -3.21
N VAL A 229 11.24 4.35 -3.64
CA VAL A 229 11.67 3.07 -3.07
C VAL A 229 11.66 3.10 -1.54
N GLY A 230 10.98 2.11 -0.95
CA GLY A 230 10.80 1.93 0.50
C GLY A 230 10.24 3.15 1.21
N GLY A 231 9.32 3.87 0.56
CA GLY A 231 8.50 4.93 1.15
C GLY A 231 9.28 6.17 1.58
N ARG A 232 10.36 6.51 0.85
CA ARG A 232 11.00 7.83 1.01
C ARG A 232 10.22 8.84 0.19
N GLU A 233 10.01 10.03 0.74
CA GLU A 233 9.37 11.10 -0.01
C GLU A 233 10.37 11.83 -0.91
N PHE A 234 9.91 12.30 -2.06
CA PHE A 234 10.66 13.18 -2.93
C PHE A 234 9.71 14.20 -3.59
N PRO A 235 10.21 15.40 -3.94
CA PRO A 235 9.45 16.37 -4.71
C PRO A 235 9.33 15.91 -6.17
N CYS A 236 8.15 15.47 -6.59
CA CYS A 236 7.88 15.12 -7.99
C CYS A 236 7.60 16.40 -8.78
N TYR A 237 8.51 16.76 -9.69
CA TYR A 237 8.47 18.02 -10.42
C TYR A 237 7.55 17.92 -11.65
N LYS A 238 6.71 18.93 -11.82
CA LYS A 238 5.87 19.13 -13.02
C LYS A 238 5.81 20.60 -13.39
N PHE A 239 5.40 20.91 -14.61
CA PHE A 239 4.90 22.25 -14.89
C PHE A 239 3.56 22.48 -14.19
N ARG A 240 3.33 23.71 -13.74
CA ARG A 240 2.08 24.08 -13.13
C ARG A 240 0.99 24.15 -14.19
N THR A 241 0.04 23.23 -14.09
CA THR A 241 -1.11 23.11 -15.01
C THR A 241 -2.43 23.57 -14.39
N MET A 242 -2.41 23.88 -13.09
CA MET A 242 -3.58 24.26 -12.33
C MET A 242 -3.42 25.67 -11.74
N CYS A 243 -4.55 26.34 -11.51
CA CYS A 243 -4.59 27.64 -10.86
C CYS A 243 -3.99 27.58 -9.43
N ARG A 244 -3.55 28.72 -8.89
CA ARG A 244 -2.91 28.78 -7.56
C ARG A 244 -3.80 28.24 -6.43
N ASP A 245 -5.10 28.42 -6.55
CA ASP A 245 -6.09 28.02 -5.55
C ASP A 245 -6.60 26.58 -5.70
N ALA A 246 -5.99 25.78 -6.59
CA ALA A 246 -6.47 24.44 -6.94
C ALA A 246 -6.63 23.50 -5.73
N GLU A 247 -5.80 23.60 -4.69
CA GLU A 247 -5.92 22.74 -3.50
C GLU A 247 -7.07 23.18 -2.57
N ARG A 248 -7.47 24.45 -2.60
CA ARG A 248 -8.70 24.92 -1.94
C ARG A 248 -9.91 24.42 -2.72
N MET A 249 -9.94 24.66 -4.03
CA MET A 249 -11.01 24.19 -4.92
C MET A 249 -11.17 22.67 -4.89
N LYS A 250 -10.09 21.90 -4.77
CA LYS A 250 -10.14 20.43 -4.64
C LYS A 250 -11.03 19.97 -3.49
N ARG A 251 -10.99 20.68 -2.36
CA ARG A 251 -11.80 20.37 -1.17
C ARG A 251 -13.28 20.68 -1.41
N GLU A 252 -13.57 21.79 -2.08
CA GLU A 252 -14.93 22.21 -2.46
C GLU A 252 -15.52 21.25 -3.52
N LEU A 253 -14.68 20.74 -4.41
CA LEU A 253 -15.05 19.82 -5.50
C LEU A 253 -15.00 18.34 -5.09
N ALA A 254 -14.91 18.02 -3.79
CA ALA A 254 -14.81 16.63 -3.31
C ALA A 254 -15.97 15.75 -3.80
N MET A 255 -17.19 16.31 -3.84
CA MET A 255 -18.40 15.64 -4.32
C MET A 255 -18.42 15.43 -5.84
N ALA A 256 -17.59 16.15 -6.59
CA ALA A 256 -17.46 16.03 -8.04
C ALA A 256 -16.37 15.04 -8.46
N ASN A 257 -15.68 14.39 -7.52
CA ASN A 257 -14.65 13.41 -7.83
C ASN A 257 -15.23 12.19 -8.55
N GLN A 258 -14.72 11.91 -9.75
CA GLN A 258 -15.15 10.80 -10.61
C GLN A 258 -14.22 9.58 -10.49
N ALA A 259 -13.13 9.67 -9.71
CA ALA A 259 -12.25 8.55 -9.46
C ALA A 259 -12.88 7.54 -8.48
N ASP A 260 -12.69 6.25 -8.78
CA ASP A 260 -13.12 5.10 -7.99
C ASP A 260 -12.13 4.71 -6.86
N GLY A 261 -10.97 5.37 -6.82
CA GLY A 261 -9.89 5.10 -5.89
C GLY A 261 -9.40 6.36 -5.15
N PRO A 262 -8.17 6.33 -4.61
CA PRO A 262 -7.63 7.43 -3.82
C PRO A 262 -7.24 8.65 -4.65
N GLN A 263 -7.35 8.54 -5.97
CA GLN A 263 -7.05 9.60 -6.91
C GLN A 263 -8.16 10.65 -6.88
N PHE A 264 -7.83 11.84 -7.36
CA PHE A 264 -8.82 12.87 -7.62
C PHE A 264 -8.86 13.14 -9.12
N PHE A 265 -10.00 12.89 -9.75
CA PHE A 265 -10.20 13.07 -11.19
C PHE A 265 -11.55 13.73 -11.47
N ILE A 266 -11.55 14.73 -12.33
CA ILE A 266 -12.74 15.39 -12.89
C ILE A 266 -12.45 15.57 -14.38
N SER A 267 -13.38 15.18 -15.24
CA SER A 267 -13.23 15.27 -16.70
C SER A 267 -13.02 16.71 -17.17
N ASP A 268 -13.91 17.62 -16.77
CA ASP A 268 -13.81 19.07 -17.02
C ASP A 268 -13.36 19.81 -15.77
N ASP A 269 -12.14 19.51 -15.33
CA ASP A 269 -11.59 20.05 -14.09
C ASP A 269 -11.47 21.60 -14.14
N PRO A 270 -12.25 22.36 -13.34
CA PRO A 270 -12.22 23.82 -13.35
C PRO A 270 -10.93 24.39 -12.75
N ARG A 271 -10.10 23.55 -12.12
CA ARG A 271 -8.80 23.95 -11.58
C ARG A 271 -7.74 24.07 -12.67
N LEU A 272 -7.97 23.55 -13.87
CA LEU A 272 -6.99 23.55 -14.96
C LEU A 272 -6.93 24.90 -15.67
N LEU A 273 -5.71 25.40 -15.88
CA LEU A 273 -5.42 26.49 -16.81
C LEU A 273 -5.69 26.02 -18.25
N ARG A 274 -5.99 26.93 -19.18
CA ARG A 274 -6.11 26.66 -20.62
C ARG A 274 -4.80 26.11 -21.17
N VAL A 275 -3.67 26.75 -20.85
CA VAL A 275 -2.33 26.21 -21.14
C VAL A 275 -2.14 24.87 -20.43
N GLY A 276 -2.65 24.73 -19.21
CA GLY A 276 -2.60 23.50 -18.43
C GLY A 276 -3.31 22.31 -19.10
N LYS A 277 -4.48 22.54 -19.69
CA LYS A 277 -5.23 21.54 -20.48
C LYS A 277 -4.40 21.08 -21.68
N PHE A 278 -3.76 22.02 -22.39
CA PHE A 278 -2.86 21.70 -23.50
C PHE A 278 -1.65 20.87 -23.03
N LEU A 279 -0.95 21.32 -21.98
CA LEU A 279 0.23 20.63 -21.46
C LEU A 279 -0.10 19.19 -21.02
N ARG A 280 -1.22 18.98 -20.31
CA ARG A 280 -1.65 17.63 -19.90
C ARG A 280 -2.07 16.74 -21.06
N LYS A 281 -2.72 17.31 -22.09
CA LYS A 281 -3.11 16.57 -23.29
C LYS A 281 -1.89 15.95 -23.97
N PHE A 282 -0.80 16.72 -24.10
CA PHE A 282 0.44 16.28 -24.74
C PHE A 282 1.49 15.75 -23.75
N GLN A 283 1.12 15.56 -22.48
CA GLN A 283 2.01 15.15 -21.38
C GLN A 283 3.28 16.01 -21.21
N LEU A 284 3.24 17.26 -21.69
CA LEU A 284 4.34 18.20 -21.59
C LEU A 284 4.56 18.66 -20.14
N ASP A 285 3.52 18.59 -19.31
CA ASP A 285 3.60 18.95 -17.90
C ASP A 285 4.49 18.01 -17.08
N GLU A 286 4.73 16.80 -17.57
CA GLU A 286 5.51 15.77 -16.91
C GLU A 286 7.00 15.79 -17.29
N LEU A 287 7.41 16.60 -18.27
CA LEU A 287 8.81 16.72 -18.69
C LEU A 287 9.80 17.03 -17.55
N PRO A 288 9.47 17.86 -16.55
CA PRO A 288 10.37 18.10 -15.43
C PRO A 288 10.67 16.84 -14.58
N GLN A 289 9.86 15.78 -14.67
CA GLN A 289 10.10 14.52 -13.95
C GLN A 289 11.38 13.81 -14.43
N PHE A 290 11.89 14.10 -15.63
CA PHE A 290 13.18 13.54 -16.07
C PHE A 290 14.35 14.03 -15.20
N TRP A 291 14.25 15.22 -14.57
CA TRP A 291 15.18 15.61 -13.51
C TRP A 291 15.08 14.70 -12.28
N ASN A 292 13.88 14.26 -11.89
CA ASN A 292 13.71 13.27 -10.82
C ASN A 292 14.34 11.93 -11.16
N VAL A 293 14.33 11.54 -12.44
CA VAL A 293 15.04 10.35 -12.91
C VAL A 293 16.55 10.54 -12.76
N LEU A 294 17.12 11.66 -13.22
CA LEU A 294 18.56 11.94 -13.04
C LEU A 294 18.98 11.95 -11.57
N LEU A 295 18.17 12.56 -10.68
CA LEU A 295 18.39 12.59 -9.23
C LEU A 295 18.22 11.21 -8.55
N GLY A 296 17.74 10.19 -9.26
CA GLY A 296 17.60 8.83 -8.76
C GLY A 296 16.35 8.58 -7.92
N HIS A 297 15.44 9.57 -7.86
CA HIS A 297 14.13 9.45 -7.23
C HIS A 297 13.18 8.58 -8.06
N MET A 298 13.27 8.67 -9.38
CA MET A 298 12.42 7.97 -10.34
C MET A 298 13.25 7.13 -11.32
N SER A 299 12.55 6.31 -12.08
CA SER A 299 13.02 5.54 -13.24
C SER A 299 12.22 6.00 -14.47
N VAL A 300 12.69 5.72 -15.69
CA VAL A 300 11.90 6.02 -16.90
C VAL A 300 10.61 5.19 -16.90
N VAL A 301 10.75 3.89 -16.58
CA VAL A 301 9.63 2.94 -16.48
C VAL A 301 9.50 2.41 -15.05
N GLY A 302 8.28 2.42 -14.51
CA GLY A 302 7.95 1.94 -13.16
C GLY A 302 6.49 2.22 -12.78
N PRO A 303 6.04 1.81 -11.58
CA PRO A 303 4.74 2.20 -11.05
C PRO A 303 4.58 3.72 -11.00
N ARG A 304 3.37 4.24 -11.21
CA ARG A 304 3.13 5.70 -11.12
C ARG A 304 3.52 6.22 -9.72
N PRO A 305 4.23 7.36 -9.60
CA PRO A 305 4.49 7.98 -8.30
C PRO A 305 3.19 8.46 -7.64
N SER A 306 2.98 8.07 -6.39
CA SER A 306 1.80 8.40 -5.58
C SER A 306 2.23 8.93 -4.20
N PRO A 307 1.48 9.86 -3.60
CA PRO A 307 1.73 10.34 -2.25
C PRO A 307 1.43 9.24 -1.24
N GLU A 308 1.94 9.41 -0.03
CA GLU A 308 1.72 8.47 1.07
C GLU A 308 0.24 8.13 1.28
N ARG A 309 -0.64 9.14 1.25
CA ARG A 309 -2.09 8.96 1.49
C ARG A 309 -2.74 8.00 0.49
N GLU A 310 -2.35 8.06 -0.78
CA GLU A 310 -2.89 7.18 -1.82
C GLU A 310 -2.43 5.72 -1.64
N ASN A 311 -1.33 5.49 -0.93
CA ASN A 311 -0.72 4.17 -0.75
C ASN A 311 -1.20 3.43 0.50
N GLN A 312 -2.12 3.99 1.29
CA GLN A 312 -2.56 3.35 2.55
C GLN A 312 -3.64 2.28 2.37
N TYR A 313 -4.23 2.18 1.17
CA TYR A 313 -5.42 1.37 0.90
C TYR A 313 -5.14 -0.14 0.89
N SER A 314 -3.94 -0.55 0.50
CA SER A 314 -3.52 -1.95 0.52
C SER A 314 -2.04 -2.05 0.89
N PRO A 315 -1.70 -2.55 2.10
CA PRO A 315 -0.31 -2.71 2.54
C PRO A 315 0.52 -3.62 1.61
N ALA A 316 -0.08 -4.70 1.11
CA ALA A 316 0.61 -5.63 0.20
C ALA A 316 0.93 -4.98 -1.15
N TRP A 317 -0.04 -4.26 -1.73
CA TRP A 317 0.17 -3.49 -2.95
C TRP A 317 1.21 -2.39 -2.75
N ARG A 318 1.12 -1.63 -1.65
CA ARG A 318 2.09 -0.59 -1.27
C ARG A 318 3.51 -1.12 -1.25
N GLU A 319 3.76 -2.20 -0.50
CA GLU A 319 5.10 -2.76 -0.36
C GLU A 319 5.63 -3.29 -1.69
N ALA A 320 4.77 -3.88 -2.53
CA ALA A 320 5.15 -4.31 -3.86
C ALA A 320 5.56 -3.12 -4.75
N ARG A 321 4.71 -2.10 -4.89
CA ARG A 321 5.00 -0.95 -5.77
C ARG A 321 6.18 -0.11 -5.29
N LEU A 322 6.38 0.01 -3.97
CA LEU A 322 7.52 0.72 -3.37
C LEU A 322 8.81 -0.13 -3.32
N SER A 323 8.79 -1.37 -3.83
CA SER A 323 10.00 -2.20 -3.97
C SER A 323 10.88 -1.79 -5.16
N VAL A 324 10.32 -1.03 -6.11
CA VAL A 324 10.99 -0.52 -7.31
C VAL A 324 10.86 1.01 -7.37
N ARG A 325 11.71 1.67 -8.15
CA ARG A 325 11.57 3.12 -8.37
C ARG A 325 10.27 3.38 -9.14
N PRO A 326 9.50 4.41 -8.76
CA PRO A 326 8.37 4.84 -9.56
C PRO A 326 8.83 5.35 -10.93
N GLY A 327 7.96 5.20 -11.93
CA GLY A 327 8.23 5.52 -13.33
C GLY A 327 7.68 6.87 -13.75
N VAL A 328 8.30 7.49 -14.76
CA VAL A 328 7.65 8.55 -15.55
C VAL A 328 6.48 7.94 -16.34
N THR A 329 6.72 6.78 -16.96
CA THR A 329 5.70 5.91 -17.55
C THR A 329 5.68 4.54 -16.85
N GLY A 330 4.65 3.74 -17.11
CA GLY A 330 4.41 2.49 -16.42
C GLY A 330 3.33 1.64 -17.08
N LEU A 331 3.28 0.36 -16.70
CA LEU A 331 2.34 -0.59 -17.28
C LEU A 331 0.87 -0.14 -17.09
N TRP A 332 0.51 0.34 -15.89
CA TRP A 332 -0.82 0.89 -15.64
C TRP A 332 -1.13 2.09 -16.55
N GLN A 333 -0.18 3.02 -16.72
CA GLN A 333 -0.39 4.22 -17.54
C GLN A 333 -0.72 3.87 -19.00
N VAL A 334 -0.10 2.82 -19.55
CA VAL A 334 -0.32 2.39 -20.94
C VAL A 334 -1.47 1.38 -21.10
N ARG A 335 -1.83 0.60 -20.06
CA ARG A 335 -2.85 -0.47 -20.16
C ARG A 335 -4.20 -0.15 -19.56
N ARG A 336 -4.30 0.86 -18.69
CA ARG A 336 -5.59 1.23 -18.08
C ARG A 336 -6.64 1.57 -19.12
N THR A 337 -7.87 1.14 -18.86
CA THR A 337 -9.03 1.36 -19.72
C THR A 337 -9.73 2.69 -19.40
N ARG A 338 -9.61 3.16 -18.15
CA ARG A 338 -10.41 4.26 -17.56
C ARG A 338 -11.90 3.94 -17.50
N GLU A 339 -12.25 2.66 -17.48
CA GLU A 339 -13.63 2.25 -17.25
C GLU A 339 -14.08 2.69 -15.83
N PRO A 340 -15.32 3.19 -15.69
CA PRO A 340 -15.85 3.57 -14.38
C PRO A 340 -15.78 2.40 -13.40
N LEU A 341 -15.38 2.68 -12.16
CA LEU A 341 -15.33 1.73 -11.03
C LEU A 341 -14.27 0.62 -11.13
N THR A 342 -13.41 0.62 -12.15
CA THR A 342 -12.34 -0.39 -12.31
C THR A 342 -10.92 0.18 -12.34
N ASP A 343 -10.74 1.49 -12.57
CA ASP A 343 -9.42 2.13 -12.73
C ASP A 343 -8.48 1.90 -11.53
N PHE A 344 -9.00 1.90 -10.29
CA PHE A 344 -8.16 1.62 -9.13
C PHE A 344 -7.75 0.14 -9.03
N GLN A 345 -8.63 -0.78 -9.40
CA GLN A 345 -8.31 -2.21 -9.44
C GLN A 345 -7.30 -2.51 -10.54
N GLU A 346 -7.44 -1.88 -11.71
CA GLU A 346 -6.45 -1.91 -12.77
C GLU A 346 -5.10 -1.34 -12.32
N TRP A 347 -5.11 -0.26 -11.53
CA TRP A 347 -3.89 0.31 -10.97
C TRP A 347 -3.17 -0.71 -10.08
N ILE A 348 -3.88 -1.32 -9.13
CA ILE A 348 -3.30 -2.36 -8.28
C ILE A 348 -2.77 -3.53 -9.13
N ARG A 349 -3.59 -4.03 -10.07
CA ARG A 349 -3.26 -5.15 -10.94
C ARG A 349 -1.97 -4.90 -11.73
N TYR A 350 -1.90 -3.79 -12.47
CA TYR A 350 -0.79 -3.51 -13.35
C TYR A 350 0.49 -3.09 -12.60
N ASP A 351 0.38 -2.45 -11.44
CA ASP A 351 1.54 -2.22 -10.57
C ASP A 351 2.11 -3.55 -10.07
N LEU A 352 1.26 -4.47 -9.61
CA LEU A 352 1.69 -5.80 -9.16
C LEU A 352 2.27 -6.63 -10.32
N GLU A 353 1.63 -6.61 -11.49
CA GLU A 353 2.11 -7.32 -12.68
C GLU A 353 3.47 -6.79 -13.14
N TYR A 354 3.65 -5.46 -13.14
CA TYR A 354 4.94 -4.85 -13.44
C TYR A 354 6.01 -5.33 -12.45
N VAL A 355 5.76 -5.22 -11.14
CA VAL A 355 6.72 -5.60 -10.10
C VAL A 355 7.09 -7.08 -10.18
N ARG A 356 6.14 -7.98 -10.48
CA ARG A 356 6.40 -9.42 -10.59
C ARG A 356 7.25 -9.78 -11.81
N HIS A 357 7.05 -9.08 -12.93
CA HIS A 357 7.60 -9.48 -14.22
C HIS A 357 8.48 -8.41 -14.88
N TYR A 358 8.98 -7.44 -14.11
CA TYR A 358 9.80 -6.37 -14.69
C TYR A 358 11.07 -6.95 -15.32
N SER A 359 11.34 -6.51 -16.54
CA SER A 359 12.53 -6.84 -17.31
C SER A 359 12.82 -5.69 -18.26
N PHE A 360 14.07 -5.58 -18.70
CA PHE A 360 14.46 -4.52 -19.64
C PHE A 360 13.65 -4.58 -20.95
N ALA A 361 13.39 -5.78 -21.48
CA ALA A 361 12.55 -5.95 -22.66
C ALA A 361 11.11 -5.46 -22.44
N ARG A 362 10.53 -5.73 -21.27
CA ARG A 362 9.20 -5.22 -20.90
C ARG A 362 9.21 -3.70 -20.72
N ASP A 363 10.27 -3.13 -20.14
CA ASP A 363 10.43 -1.68 -20.06
C ASP A 363 10.46 -1.04 -21.45
N MET A 364 11.25 -1.59 -22.40
CA MET A 364 11.29 -1.07 -23.77
C MET A 364 9.92 -1.16 -24.45
N LYS A 365 9.19 -2.27 -24.25
CA LYS A 365 7.82 -2.40 -24.74
C LYS A 365 6.90 -1.31 -24.18
N ILE A 366 6.98 -1.01 -22.88
CA ILE A 366 6.19 0.05 -22.25
C ILE A 366 6.58 1.43 -22.81
N VAL A 367 7.87 1.70 -23.03
CA VAL A 367 8.32 2.95 -23.67
C VAL A 367 7.73 3.10 -25.07
N VAL A 368 7.78 2.05 -25.90
CA VAL A 368 7.20 2.07 -27.25
C VAL A 368 5.67 2.26 -27.18
N GLU A 369 4.97 1.54 -26.30
CA GLU A 369 3.52 1.71 -26.10
C GLU A 369 3.18 3.14 -25.69
N THR A 370 4.00 3.77 -24.85
CA THR A 370 3.85 5.17 -24.43
C THR A 370 4.00 6.12 -25.62
N ILE A 371 5.04 5.96 -26.43
CA ILE A 371 5.30 6.79 -27.62
C ILE A 371 4.14 6.65 -28.62
N VAL A 372 3.68 5.43 -28.88
CA VAL A 372 2.54 5.18 -29.79
C VAL A 372 1.28 5.87 -29.28
N GLN A 373 0.99 5.82 -27.98
CA GLN A 373 -0.14 6.53 -27.40
C GLN A 373 -0.02 8.05 -27.54
N LEU A 374 1.18 8.61 -27.32
CA LEU A 374 1.42 10.04 -27.52
C LEU A 374 1.20 10.46 -28.98
N ILE A 375 1.68 9.68 -29.95
CA ILE A 375 1.48 9.96 -31.38
C ILE A 375 -0.01 9.90 -31.75
N LYS A 376 -0.76 8.93 -31.19
CA LYS A 376 -2.22 8.83 -31.40
C LYS A 376 -3.02 10.00 -30.84
N VAL A 377 -2.47 10.75 -29.87
CA VAL A 377 -3.13 11.94 -29.31
C VAL A 377 -2.86 13.19 -30.17
N ILE A 378 -1.77 13.18 -30.95
CA ILE A 378 -1.40 14.26 -31.88
C ILE A 378 -2.20 14.17 -33.18
N ARG A 379 -2.48 12.93 -33.65
CA ARG A 379 -3.40 12.66 -34.76
C ARG A 379 -4.84 12.74 -34.28
#